data_AF-A0AAC9FNE5-F1
#
_entry.id   AF-A0AAC9FNE5-F1
#
_cell.length_a   1.000
_cell.length_b   1.000
_cell.length_c   1.000
_cell.angle_alpha   90.00
_cell.angle_beta   90.00
_cell.angle_gamma   90.00
#
_symmetry.space_group_name_H-M   'P 1'
#
loop_
_entity.id
_entity.type
_entity.pdbx_description
1 polymer ?
#
loop_
_entity_poly.entity_id
_entity_poly.type
_entity_poly.pdbx_seq_one_letter_code
_entity_poly.pdbx_strand_id
1 'polypeptide(L)'
;MSKWCAGLLLLLSLGATATEVFAPSDIPLLDNRFRIDYGVKEITFIIKRKPGTPSVILVRPDGSKLYVGKVKPADVGWLALPEHDLITLRNPMPGPWQAIGEVDPDNRVRILSDIRLDIAALPMQLYQGEVVKLKAWLLINGQPPKDKYYLSDLGMTVKLQSFSDADKKEVVLDQVLGHYRDDGKGLDEVPGDGIMTAEVTLQDIPGGKYRAMFSTGNQVFVRARYQDVLLYPYPFSYNLSPPSDELGAKLSLLIDRDELDPASVVVKGSVTSNVGGLYEFSETASDPKLDIDLSNIKEVGQHEVKATLYGTTRLGRELKIELPVKTFNVFPPPPPPVEVVSAAAPASSAEATHQAPAEEEMGWLIWALAGGGVLLAVLGGVGFVVIQKRRALKRALAAVQAENQQAGQPAAKLDLNLPEQ
;
A
#
# COMPACT_ATOMS: atom_id res chain seq x y z
N MET A 1 83.00 -51.57 20.41
CA MET A 1 83.05 -50.24 21.06
C MET A 1 81.66 -49.64 20.90
N SER A 2 80.91 -49.09 21.85
CA SER A 2 80.96 -48.92 23.31
C SER A 2 79.71 -48.09 23.66
N LYS A 3 78.86 -48.57 24.59
CA LYS A 3 78.12 -47.79 25.63
C LYS A 3 77.11 -46.70 25.18
N TRP A 4 75.80 -46.93 25.39
CA TRP A 4 75.01 -46.48 26.56
C TRP A 4 74.74 -44.96 26.61
N CYS A 5 73.48 -44.54 26.48
CA CYS A 5 72.78 -43.73 27.49
C CYS A 5 71.32 -43.45 27.12
N ALA A 6 70.52 -43.29 28.17
CA ALA A 6 69.07 -43.39 28.24
C ALA A 6 68.30 -42.13 27.80
N GLY A 7 66.99 -42.29 27.59
CA GLY A 7 66.04 -41.18 27.43
C GLY A 7 64.59 -41.66 27.40
N LEU A 8 63.96 -41.73 28.56
CA LEU A 8 62.54 -42.01 28.81
C LEU A 8 61.72 -40.72 28.53
N LEU A 9 60.66 -40.77 27.70
CA LEU A 9 59.60 -39.74 27.63
C LEU A 9 58.35 -40.37 26.96
N LEU A 10 57.44 -40.97 27.72
CA LEU A 10 56.21 -40.41 28.32
C LEU A 10 55.08 -40.11 27.30
N LEU A 11 54.04 -40.93 27.42
CA LEU A 11 52.73 -40.87 26.75
C LEU A 11 52.11 -39.48 26.77
N LEU A 12 51.62 -39.02 25.62
CA LEU A 12 50.52 -38.05 25.53
C LEU A 12 49.67 -38.40 24.29
N SER A 13 48.75 -39.35 24.46
CA SER A 13 47.57 -39.46 23.61
C SER A 13 46.67 -38.26 23.90
N LEU A 14 46.84 -37.16 23.19
CA LEU A 14 45.84 -36.10 23.17
C LEU A 14 44.63 -36.63 22.39
N GLY A 15 43.64 -37.11 23.14
CA GLY A 15 42.28 -37.17 22.64
C GLY A 15 41.85 -35.74 22.29
N ALA A 16 41.66 -35.47 21.02
CA ALA A 16 41.00 -34.25 20.57
C ALA A 16 39.54 -34.33 21.03
N THR A 17 39.26 -33.82 22.23
CA THR A 17 37.89 -33.44 22.59
C THR A 17 37.56 -32.23 21.73
N ALA A 18 36.85 -32.46 20.62
CA ALA A 18 36.16 -31.41 19.91
C ALA A 18 35.14 -30.81 20.87
N THR A 19 35.48 -29.71 21.52
CA THR A 19 34.50 -28.83 22.14
C THR A 19 33.69 -28.24 20.99
N GLU A 20 32.56 -28.88 20.66
CA GLU A 20 31.53 -28.23 19.87
C GLU A 20 31.11 -26.98 20.66
N VAL A 21 31.54 -25.82 20.17
CA VAL A 21 31.08 -24.53 20.66
C VAL A 21 29.64 -24.40 20.19
N PHE A 22 28.69 -24.82 21.03
CA PHE A 22 27.28 -24.59 20.79
C PHE A 22 27.05 -23.09 20.61
N ALA A 23 26.51 -22.70 19.45
CA ALA A 23 25.98 -21.36 19.28
C ALA A 23 24.96 -21.07 20.39
N PRO A 24 24.82 -19.83 20.90
CA PRO A 24 24.16 -19.55 22.18
C PRO A 24 22.64 -19.79 22.25
N SER A 25 22.04 -20.58 21.36
CA SER A 25 20.58 -20.65 21.16
C SER A 25 20.02 -22.06 20.91
N ASP A 26 20.86 -23.09 20.85
CA ASP A 26 20.41 -24.47 20.72
C ASP A 26 20.43 -25.12 22.11
N ILE A 27 19.27 -25.15 22.78
CA ILE A 27 19.18 -25.85 24.07
C ILE A 27 18.95 -27.34 23.77
N PRO A 28 19.90 -28.23 24.10
CA PRO A 28 19.64 -29.66 24.07
C PRO A 28 18.56 -29.97 25.10
N LEU A 29 17.47 -30.54 24.63
CA LEU A 29 16.37 -30.92 25.49
C LEU A 29 16.71 -32.23 26.20
N LEU A 30 17.06 -32.19 27.48
CA LEU A 30 16.98 -33.38 28.32
C LEU A 30 15.49 -33.68 28.58
N ASP A 31 15.00 -34.80 28.05
CA ASP A 31 13.60 -35.26 28.16
C ASP A 31 12.53 -34.25 27.71
N ASN A 32 12.84 -33.43 26.69
CA ASN A 32 11.93 -32.42 26.15
C ASN A 32 11.50 -31.34 27.16
N ARG A 33 12.35 -31.04 28.14
CA ARG A 33 12.11 -29.98 29.15
C ARG A 33 13.01 -28.77 28.90
N PHE A 34 12.48 -27.58 29.12
CA PHE A 34 13.20 -26.31 29.02
C PHE A 34 12.72 -25.33 30.10
N ARG A 35 13.51 -24.29 30.36
CA ARG A 35 13.17 -23.25 31.35
C ARG A 35 13.08 -21.90 30.65
N ILE A 36 12.05 -21.13 30.97
CA ILE A 36 11.90 -19.74 30.53
C ILE A 36 12.18 -18.83 31.73
N ASP A 37 13.08 -17.87 31.53
CA ASP A 37 13.46 -16.90 32.57
C ASP A 37 12.42 -15.81 32.76
N TYR A 38 12.50 -15.15 33.92
CA TYR A 38 11.63 -14.03 34.24
C TYR A 38 11.92 -12.83 33.32
N GLY A 39 10.87 -12.13 32.87
CA GLY A 39 10.99 -10.92 32.05
C GLY A 39 11.04 -11.15 30.54
N VAL A 40 11.06 -12.41 30.08
CA VAL A 40 10.93 -12.75 28.65
C VAL A 40 9.56 -12.28 28.14
N LYS A 41 9.57 -11.37 27.16
CA LYS A 41 8.35 -10.79 26.57
C LYS A 41 7.78 -11.63 25.43
N GLU A 42 8.65 -12.22 24.63
CA GLU A 42 8.28 -13.07 23.52
C GLU A 42 9.41 -14.09 23.33
N ILE A 43 9.04 -15.34 23.06
CA ILE A 43 10.00 -16.40 22.75
C ILE A 43 9.39 -17.30 21.69
N THR A 44 10.18 -17.62 20.67
CA THR A 44 9.78 -18.53 19.60
C THR A 44 10.63 -19.80 19.68
N PHE A 45 9.95 -20.94 19.64
CA PHE A 45 10.51 -22.27 19.62
C PHE A 45 10.33 -22.89 18.23
N ILE A 46 11.31 -23.69 17.84
CA ILE A 46 11.19 -24.61 16.73
C ILE A 46 11.37 -26.01 17.28
N ILE A 47 10.36 -26.85 17.06
CA ILE A 47 10.35 -28.22 17.55
C ILE A 47 10.25 -29.14 16.35
N LYS A 48 11.34 -29.84 16.03
CA LYS A 48 11.35 -30.86 14.99
C LYS A 48 10.67 -32.12 15.51
N ARG A 49 9.75 -32.65 14.71
CA ARG A 49 8.99 -33.87 15.00
C ARG A 49 9.41 -34.98 14.04
N LYS A 50 9.17 -36.22 14.43
CA LYS A 50 9.27 -37.33 13.49
C LYS A 50 8.23 -37.14 12.36
N PRO A 51 8.59 -37.37 11.09
CA PRO A 51 7.66 -37.23 9.98
C PRO A 51 6.37 -38.04 10.18
N GLY A 52 5.22 -37.46 9.88
CA GLY A 52 3.91 -38.13 9.98
C GLY A 52 3.31 -38.20 11.39
N THR A 53 3.95 -37.62 12.40
CA THR A 53 3.45 -37.58 13.78
C THR A 53 2.64 -36.30 14.05
N PRO A 54 1.71 -36.29 15.02
CA PRO A 54 0.94 -35.08 15.36
C PRO A 54 1.80 -33.98 15.99
N SER A 55 1.30 -32.74 15.99
CA SER A 55 1.97 -31.61 16.67
C SER A 55 2.17 -31.88 18.16
N VAL A 56 3.21 -31.26 18.73
CA VAL A 56 3.53 -31.42 20.14
C VAL A 56 2.47 -30.78 21.04
N ILE A 57 2.52 -31.12 22.33
CA ILE A 57 1.75 -30.50 23.39
C ILE A 57 2.73 -29.78 24.30
N LEU A 58 2.53 -28.49 24.57
CA LEU A 58 3.34 -27.78 25.56
C LEU A 58 2.66 -27.81 26.93
N VAL A 59 3.37 -28.29 27.95
CA VAL A 59 2.98 -28.26 29.35
C VAL A 59 3.62 -27.05 30.01
N ARG A 60 2.79 -26.21 30.61
CA ARG A 60 3.18 -25.00 31.34
C ARG A 60 3.72 -25.33 32.74
N PRO A 61 4.40 -24.39 33.42
CA PRO A 61 4.86 -24.58 34.80
C PRO A 61 3.75 -24.89 35.80
N ASP A 62 2.52 -24.42 35.55
CA ASP A 62 1.33 -24.69 36.36
C ASP A 62 0.64 -26.05 36.03
N GLY A 63 1.19 -26.81 35.08
CA GLY A 63 0.64 -28.08 34.61
C GLY A 63 -0.45 -27.99 33.55
N SER A 64 -0.91 -26.78 33.19
CA SER A 64 -1.85 -26.59 32.10
C SER A 64 -1.21 -26.91 30.73
N LYS A 65 -2.03 -27.26 29.75
CA LYS A 65 -1.56 -27.79 28.45
C LYS A 65 -2.00 -26.90 27.29
N LEU A 66 -1.09 -26.70 26.34
CA LEU A 66 -1.34 -26.01 25.08
C LEU A 66 -1.32 -27.00 23.94
N TYR A 67 -2.34 -26.89 23.09
CA TYR A 67 -2.53 -27.71 21.90
C TYR A 67 -2.69 -26.81 20.69
N VAL A 68 -2.15 -27.24 19.55
CA VAL A 68 -2.46 -26.62 18.27
C VAL A 68 -3.98 -26.52 18.09
N GLY A 69 -4.46 -25.36 17.62
CA GLY A 69 -5.89 -25.08 17.40
C GLY A 69 -6.74 -24.79 18.65
N LYS A 70 -6.23 -24.99 19.87
CA LYS A 70 -6.93 -24.60 21.13
C LYS A 70 -6.33 -23.37 21.80
N VAL A 71 -5.26 -22.84 21.23
CA VAL A 71 -4.61 -21.64 21.73
C VAL A 71 -5.26 -20.37 21.18
N LYS A 72 -5.18 -19.29 21.95
CA LYS A 72 -5.58 -17.96 21.49
C LYS A 72 -4.43 -17.33 20.71
N PRO A 73 -4.63 -16.89 19.45
CA PRO A 73 -3.57 -16.30 18.64
C PRO A 73 -2.87 -15.09 19.26
N ALA A 74 -3.55 -14.35 20.16
CA ALA A 74 -2.95 -13.22 20.87
C ALA A 74 -1.84 -13.66 21.86
N ASP A 75 -2.03 -14.80 22.54
CA ASP A 75 -1.11 -15.28 23.57
C ASP A 75 -0.06 -16.23 22.99
N VAL A 76 -0.47 -17.06 22.03
CA VAL A 76 0.35 -18.12 21.45
C VAL A 76 0.14 -18.16 19.95
N GLY A 77 1.23 -17.95 19.21
CA GLY A 77 1.28 -18.23 17.79
C GLY A 77 1.76 -19.65 17.56
N TRP A 78 1.03 -20.46 16.80
CA TRP A 78 1.39 -21.86 16.55
C TRP A 78 1.20 -22.20 15.08
N LEU A 79 2.30 -22.35 14.35
CA LEU A 79 2.30 -22.83 12.97
C LEU A 79 2.79 -24.28 12.95
N ALA A 80 1.87 -25.19 12.62
CA ALA A 80 2.16 -26.60 12.44
C ALA A 80 2.57 -26.87 10.99
N LEU A 81 3.84 -27.21 10.79
CA LEU A 81 4.40 -27.62 9.51
C LEU A 81 4.51 -29.15 9.44
N PRO A 82 4.81 -29.76 8.28
CA PRO A 82 4.88 -31.23 8.15
C PRO A 82 5.86 -31.91 9.12
N GLU A 83 7.01 -31.29 9.37
CA GLU A 83 8.10 -31.86 10.19
C GLU A 83 8.48 -30.98 11.39
N HIS A 84 7.86 -29.80 11.52
CA HIS A 84 8.24 -28.80 12.52
C HIS A 84 6.98 -28.18 13.14
N ASP A 85 7.07 -27.82 14.42
CA ASP A 85 6.16 -26.86 15.04
C ASP A 85 6.92 -25.58 15.35
N LEU A 86 6.45 -24.46 14.81
CA LEU A 86 6.91 -23.13 15.18
C LEU A 86 5.93 -22.55 16.19
N ILE A 87 6.41 -22.30 17.41
CA ILE A 87 5.55 -21.87 18.52
C ILE A 87 6.12 -20.60 19.14
N THR A 88 5.38 -19.50 19.06
CA THR A 88 5.69 -18.27 19.78
C THR A 88 4.81 -18.15 21.01
N LEU A 89 5.42 -17.96 22.17
CA LEU A 89 4.73 -17.59 23.40
C LEU A 89 4.94 -16.09 23.68
N ARG A 90 3.85 -15.36 23.89
CA ARG A 90 3.87 -13.95 24.28
C ARG A 90 3.59 -13.82 25.76
N ASN A 91 4.46 -13.10 26.47
CA ASN A 91 4.51 -13.02 27.92
C ASN A 91 4.35 -14.39 28.61
N PRO A 92 5.20 -15.39 28.28
CA PRO A 92 5.11 -16.72 28.85
C PRO A 92 5.25 -16.73 30.37
N MET A 93 4.63 -17.72 31.01
CA MET A 93 4.85 -18.01 32.43
C MET A 93 6.33 -18.38 32.66
N PRO A 94 7.04 -17.68 33.57
CA PRO A 94 8.41 -18.06 33.93
C PRO A 94 8.44 -19.42 34.62
N GLY A 95 9.49 -20.21 34.39
CA GLY A 95 9.67 -21.51 35.04
C GLY A 95 9.88 -22.67 34.05
N PRO A 96 9.71 -23.92 34.53
CA PRO A 96 9.92 -25.12 33.73
C PRO A 96 8.74 -25.42 32.80
N TRP A 97 9.03 -25.68 31.54
CA TRP A 97 8.10 -26.09 30.49
C TRP A 97 8.51 -27.45 29.95
N GLN A 98 7.55 -28.19 29.39
CA GLN A 98 7.80 -29.47 28.75
C GLN A 98 7.07 -29.59 27.41
N ALA A 99 7.75 -30.07 26.38
CA ALA A 99 7.12 -30.47 25.12
C ALA A 99 6.86 -31.99 25.14
N ILE A 100 5.64 -32.41 24.84
CA ILE A 100 5.23 -33.81 24.75
C ILE A 100 4.89 -34.11 23.29
N GLY A 101 5.53 -35.11 22.70
CA GLY A 101 5.27 -35.59 21.35
C GLY A 101 6.35 -36.55 20.87
N GLU A 102 6.20 -37.09 19.66
CA GLU A 102 7.24 -37.86 18.97
C GLU A 102 8.30 -36.91 18.39
N VAL A 103 9.01 -36.28 19.31
CA VAL A 103 10.10 -35.35 19.04
C VAL A 103 11.33 -36.15 18.58
N ASP A 104 12.05 -35.63 17.60
CA ASP A 104 13.31 -36.25 17.12
C ASP A 104 14.33 -36.33 18.30
N PRO A 105 15.03 -37.46 18.53
CA PRO A 105 16.01 -37.56 19.62
C PRO A 105 17.16 -36.55 19.54
N ASP A 106 17.51 -36.12 18.33
CA ASP A 106 18.51 -35.06 18.09
C ASP A 106 17.90 -33.65 18.14
N ASN A 107 16.63 -33.53 18.53
CA ASN A 107 15.91 -32.27 18.46
C ASN A 107 16.49 -31.25 19.46
N ARG A 108 17.03 -30.18 18.90
CA ARG A 108 17.44 -28.99 19.62
C ARG A 108 16.28 -28.02 19.57
N VAL A 109 15.81 -27.55 20.73
CA VAL A 109 14.92 -26.40 20.74
C VAL A 109 15.76 -25.19 20.42
N ARG A 110 15.52 -24.64 19.23
CA ARG A 110 16.13 -23.39 18.83
C ARG A 110 15.28 -22.25 19.34
N ILE A 111 15.85 -21.47 20.25
CA ILE A 111 15.24 -20.25 20.74
C ILE A 111 15.54 -19.16 19.72
N LEU A 112 14.49 -18.58 19.16
CA LEU A 112 14.61 -17.40 18.33
C LEU A 112 14.18 -16.20 19.14
N SER A 113 15.16 -15.56 19.72
CA SER A 113 15.07 -14.16 20.11
C SER A 113 15.34 -13.28 18.88
N ASP A 114 14.80 -12.07 18.86
CA ASP A 114 15.16 -11.02 17.89
C ASP A 114 14.94 -11.37 16.40
N ILE A 115 13.67 -11.60 16.03
CA ILE A 115 13.23 -11.52 14.62
C ILE A 115 13.03 -10.04 14.28
N ARG A 116 13.63 -9.54 13.20
CA ARG A 116 13.49 -8.16 12.74
C ARG A 116 13.16 -8.14 11.25
N LEU A 117 12.27 -7.25 10.84
CA LEU A 117 12.09 -6.89 9.44
C LEU A 117 12.98 -5.68 9.17
N ASP A 118 13.77 -5.71 8.10
CA ASP A 118 14.51 -4.55 7.62
C ASP A 118 14.10 -4.23 6.18
N ILE A 119 14.35 -2.99 5.76
CA ILE A 119 13.89 -2.44 4.48
C ILE A 119 15.05 -1.72 3.79
N ALA A 120 15.02 -1.71 2.46
CA ALA A 120 15.80 -0.72 1.72
C ALA A 120 15.18 0.66 1.96
N ALA A 121 16.02 1.63 2.30
CA ALA A 121 15.55 2.98 2.58
C ALA A 121 14.87 3.57 1.35
N LEU A 122 13.65 4.09 1.53
CA LEU A 122 12.97 4.83 0.49
C LEU A 122 13.57 6.24 0.34
N PRO A 123 13.52 6.84 -0.86
CA PRO A 123 13.71 8.27 -1.00
C PRO A 123 12.74 9.05 -0.08
N MET A 124 13.25 10.07 0.61
CA MET A 124 12.39 10.93 1.44
C MET A 124 11.40 11.73 0.59
N GLN A 125 11.76 12.05 -0.65
CA GLN A 125 10.96 12.76 -1.63
C GLN A 125 10.57 11.83 -2.77
N LEU A 126 9.27 11.61 -2.92
CA LEU A 126 8.62 10.82 -3.97
C LEU A 126 7.63 11.71 -4.71
N TYR A 127 7.27 11.33 -5.94
CA TYR A 127 6.28 12.07 -6.74
C TYR A 127 5.05 11.22 -7.07
N GLN A 128 3.93 11.89 -7.34
CA GLN A 128 2.74 11.24 -7.88
C GLN A 128 3.05 10.52 -9.19
N GLY A 129 2.46 9.34 -9.36
CA GLY A 129 2.70 8.45 -10.50
C GLY A 129 4.09 7.82 -10.54
N GLU A 130 4.98 8.11 -9.58
CA GLU A 130 6.30 7.50 -9.52
C GLU A 130 6.18 5.98 -9.30
N VAL A 131 6.94 5.22 -10.09
CA VAL A 131 7.09 3.78 -9.97
C VAL A 131 8.31 3.50 -9.08
N VAL A 132 8.06 2.94 -7.91
CA VAL A 132 9.06 2.72 -6.87
C VAL A 132 9.29 1.23 -6.67
N LYS A 133 10.56 0.82 -6.72
CA LYS A 133 11.01 -0.50 -6.29
C LYS A 133 11.17 -0.53 -4.78
N LEU A 134 10.40 -1.39 -4.12
CA LEU A 134 10.48 -1.60 -2.68
C LEU A 134 11.21 -2.92 -2.41
N LYS A 135 12.15 -2.94 -1.46
CA LYS A 135 12.86 -4.15 -1.02
C LYS A 135 12.78 -4.29 0.49
N ALA A 136 12.57 -5.51 0.97
CA ALA A 136 12.53 -5.79 2.39
C ALA A 136 12.94 -7.24 2.67
N TRP A 137 13.53 -7.49 3.83
CA TRP A 137 14.04 -8.81 4.21
C TRP A 137 13.91 -9.05 5.71
N LEU A 138 13.82 -10.32 6.10
CA LEU A 138 13.80 -10.73 7.49
C LEU A 138 15.23 -10.96 7.98
N LEU A 139 15.50 -10.63 9.24
CA LEU A 139 16.69 -11.00 9.97
C LEU A 139 16.30 -11.75 11.24
N ILE A 140 17.03 -12.82 11.54
CA ILE A 140 16.87 -13.62 12.75
C ILE A 140 18.21 -13.61 13.47
N ASN A 141 18.26 -13.08 14.70
CA ASN A 141 19.51 -12.85 15.43
C ASN A 141 20.54 -12.05 14.59
N GLY A 142 20.06 -11.07 13.82
CA GLY A 142 20.89 -10.20 12.99
C GLY A 142 21.46 -10.84 11.71
N GLN A 143 21.04 -12.06 11.35
CA GLN A 143 21.47 -12.74 10.12
C GLN A 143 20.26 -13.12 9.24
N PRO A 144 20.41 -13.23 7.91
CA PRO A 144 19.37 -13.76 7.05
C PRO A 144 18.92 -15.17 7.49
N PRO A 145 17.62 -15.51 7.39
CA PRO A 145 17.11 -16.83 7.72
C PRO A 145 17.83 -17.90 6.89
N LYS A 146 18.47 -18.87 7.56
CA LYS A 146 19.12 -19.99 6.86
C LYS A 146 18.12 -21.03 6.36
N ASP A 147 16.99 -21.15 7.05
CA ASP A 147 16.01 -22.19 6.80
C ASP A 147 14.74 -21.62 6.12
N LYS A 148 14.24 -22.30 5.09
CA LYS A 148 13.10 -21.84 4.30
C LYS A 148 11.77 -21.86 5.03
N TYR A 149 11.63 -22.64 6.10
CA TYR A 149 10.38 -22.73 6.86
C TYR A 149 10.04 -21.43 7.60
N TYR A 150 11.00 -20.51 7.79
CA TYR A 150 10.67 -19.18 8.28
C TYR A 150 9.91 -18.37 7.25
N LEU A 151 10.27 -18.55 5.97
CA LEU A 151 9.76 -17.86 4.81
C LEU A 151 8.43 -18.45 4.31
N SER A 152 8.06 -19.66 4.76
CA SER A 152 6.80 -20.29 4.40
C SER A 152 5.61 -19.57 5.03
N ASP A 153 4.58 -19.32 4.23
CA ASP A 153 3.33 -18.65 4.64
C ASP A 153 3.50 -17.20 5.16
N LEU A 154 4.59 -16.53 4.75
CA LEU A 154 4.78 -15.11 5.01
C LEU A 154 4.01 -14.25 4.01
N GLY A 155 2.99 -13.56 4.52
CA GLY A 155 2.41 -12.41 3.85
C GLY A 155 3.25 -11.17 4.13
N MET A 156 3.68 -10.48 3.08
CA MET A 156 4.32 -9.18 3.20
C MET A 156 3.55 -8.13 2.43
N THR A 157 3.27 -7.02 3.11
CA THR A 157 2.41 -5.95 2.60
C THR A 157 3.05 -4.60 2.90
N VAL A 158 2.96 -3.68 1.94
CA VAL A 158 3.28 -2.28 2.15
C VAL A 158 2.00 -1.47 2.17
N LYS A 159 1.89 -0.60 3.17
CA LYS A 159 0.83 0.40 3.26
C LYS A 159 1.41 1.81 3.29
N LEU A 160 0.67 2.75 2.75
CA LEU A 160 0.94 4.17 2.87
C LEU A 160 -0.14 4.83 3.73
N GLN A 161 0.29 5.45 4.83
CA GLN A 161 -0.62 6.02 5.83
C GLN A 161 -0.46 7.53 5.96
N SER A 162 -1.56 8.27 5.95
CA SER A 162 -1.59 9.68 6.34
C SER A 162 -2.37 9.88 7.63
N PHE A 163 -2.06 10.95 8.36
CA PHE A 163 -2.64 11.27 9.67
C PHE A 163 -3.20 12.68 9.66
N SER A 164 -4.32 12.90 10.37
CA SER A 164 -5.07 14.17 10.36
C SER A 164 -4.31 15.34 10.97
N ASP A 165 -3.37 15.09 11.89
CA ASP A 165 -2.59 16.11 12.58
C ASP A 165 -1.26 15.55 13.14
N ALA A 166 -0.38 16.46 13.59
CA ALA A 166 0.92 16.15 14.22
C ALA A 166 0.80 15.20 15.44
N ASP A 167 -0.36 15.18 16.09
CA ASP A 167 -0.68 14.33 17.24
C ASP A 167 -0.99 12.87 16.88
N LYS A 168 -1.07 12.50 15.60
CA LYS A 168 -1.22 11.11 15.10
C LYS A 168 -2.40 10.32 15.71
N LYS A 169 -3.56 10.95 15.88
CA LYS A 169 -4.71 10.29 16.56
C LYS A 169 -5.64 9.54 15.60
N GLU A 170 -5.68 9.88 14.32
CA GLU A 170 -6.55 9.22 13.34
C GLU A 170 -5.85 9.03 11.99
N VAL A 171 -5.99 7.84 11.41
CA VAL A 171 -5.50 7.51 10.07
C VAL A 171 -6.51 8.01 9.06
N VAL A 172 -6.11 8.93 8.19
CA VAL A 172 -6.98 9.55 7.17
C VAL A 172 -6.96 8.77 5.86
N LEU A 173 -5.82 8.16 5.54
CA LEU A 173 -5.66 7.27 4.39
C LEU A 173 -4.87 6.04 4.86
N ASP A 174 -5.32 4.83 4.52
CA ASP A 174 -4.57 3.57 4.69
C ASP A 174 -4.60 2.80 3.37
N GLN A 175 -3.71 3.18 2.44
CA GLN A 175 -3.67 2.59 1.10
C GLN A 175 -2.71 1.40 1.09
N VAL A 176 -3.19 0.21 0.69
CA VAL A 176 -2.31 -0.93 0.41
C VAL A 176 -1.63 -0.69 -0.93
N LEU A 177 -0.31 -0.55 -0.92
CA LEU A 177 0.49 -0.31 -2.12
C LEU A 177 0.78 -1.59 -2.89
N GLY A 178 0.96 -2.71 -2.18
CA GLY A 178 1.27 -3.98 -2.82
C GLY A 178 1.67 -5.07 -1.84
N HIS A 179 1.93 -6.24 -2.43
CA HIS A 179 2.43 -7.42 -1.73
C HIS A 179 3.80 -7.78 -2.27
N TYR A 180 4.69 -8.18 -1.39
CA TYR A 180 6.04 -8.57 -1.75
C TYR A 180 6.11 -10.00 -2.29
N ARG A 181 7.05 -10.24 -3.20
CA ARG A 181 7.35 -11.56 -3.79
C ARG A 181 8.86 -11.79 -3.84
N ASP A 182 9.24 -13.06 -3.76
CA ASP A 182 10.61 -13.58 -3.87
C ASP A 182 10.57 -14.76 -4.86
N ASP A 183 10.17 -14.46 -6.11
CA ASP A 183 9.88 -15.43 -7.17
C ASP A 183 10.70 -15.22 -8.45
N GLY A 184 11.63 -14.27 -8.45
CA GLY A 184 12.51 -13.94 -9.56
C GLY A 184 11.79 -13.32 -10.76
N LYS A 185 10.62 -12.70 -10.55
CA LYS A 185 9.83 -12.04 -11.60
C LYS A 185 9.71 -10.54 -11.38
N GLY A 186 9.42 -9.82 -12.47
CA GLY A 186 9.24 -8.37 -12.44
C GLY A 186 10.53 -7.68 -11.99
N LEU A 187 10.46 -6.93 -10.88
CA LEU A 187 11.63 -6.29 -10.30
C LEU A 187 12.43 -7.20 -9.36
N ASP A 188 12.03 -8.44 -9.12
CA ASP A 188 12.79 -9.39 -8.33
C ASP A 188 13.89 -10.07 -9.17
N GLU A 189 15.14 -9.85 -8.80
CA GLU A 189 16.31 -10.21 -9.59
C GLU A 189 16.73 -11.68 -9.39
N VAL A 190 16.53 -12.21 -8.17
CA VAL A 190 17.00 -13.54 -7.78
C VAL A 190 15.91 -14.25 -6.99
N PRO A 191 15.34 -15.36 -7.50
CA PRO A 191 14.30 -16.07 -6.78
C PRO A 191 14.84 -16.79 -5.54
N GLY A 192 14.13 -16.65 -4.43
CA GLY A 192 14.37 -17.38 -3.18
C GLY A 192 15.61 -16.91 -2.41
N ASP A 193 16.08 -15.68 -2.62
CA ASP A 193 17.23 -15.11 -1.93
C ASP A 193 16.89 -14.51 -0.55
N GLY A 194 15.60 -14.45 -0.21
CA GLY A 194 15.08 -13.89 1.04
C GLY A 194 14.93 -12.36 1.01
N ILE A 195 15.22 -11.71 -0.11
CA ILE A 195 14.98 -10.29 -0.36
C ILE A 195 13.67 -10.18 -1.13
N MET A 196 12.61 -9.91 -0.40
CA MET A 196 11.32 -9.77 -1.03
C MET A 196 11.23 -8.41 -1.71
N THR A 197 10.73 -8.40 -2.96
CA THR A 197 10.60 -7.19 -3.79
C THR A 197 9.13 -6.89 -4.13
N ALA A 198 8.79 -5.60 -4.24
CA ALA A 198 7.50 -5.13 -4.76
C ALA A 198 7.71 -3.92 -5.69
N GLU A 199 6.94 -3.87 -6.77
CA GLU A 199 6.82 -2.70 -7.65
C GLU A 199 5.52 -1.97 -7.31
N VAL A 200 5.60 -0.66 -7.09
CA VAL A 200 4.45 0.16 -6.71
C VAL A 200 4.41 1.42 -7.55
N THR A 201 3.27 1.71 -8.15
CA THR A 201 2.99 3.01 -8.78
C THR A 201 2.20 3.89 -7.82
N LEU A 202 2.72 5.09 -7.50
CA LEU A 202 2.08 6.05 -6.58
C LEU A 202 1.01 6.90 -7.28
N GLN A 203 0.12 6.25 -8.03
CA GLN A 203 -0.97 6.90 -8.77
C GLN A 203 -2.18 7.14 -7.86
N ASP A 204 -2.90 8.23 -8.10
CA ASP A 204 -4.12 8.62 -7.36
C ASP A 204 -3.95 8.83 -5.85
N ILE A 205 -2.72 9.00 -5.36
CA ILE A 205 -2.41 9.34 -3.98
C ILE A 205 -2.18 10.86 -3.89
N PRO A 206 -2.93 11.62 -3.08
CA PRO A 206 -2.71 13.07 -2.92
C PRO A 206 -1.29 13.41 -2.47
N GLY A 207 -0.81 14.61 -2.81
CA GLY A 207 0.45 15.11 -2.26
C GLY A 207 0.33 15.33 -0.74
N GLY A 208 1.37 14.99 0.02
CA GLY A 208 1.36 15.12 1.48
C GLY A 208 2.46 14.36 2.21
N LYS A 209 2.35 14.37 3.55
CA LYS A 209 3.24 13.62 4.44
C LYS A 209 2.63 12.24 4.71
N TYR A 210 3.43 11.21 4.50
CA TYR A 210 3.00 9.83 4.67
C TYR A 210 3.97 9.04 5.52
N ARG A 211 3.46 7.95 6.06
CA ARG A 211 4.22 6.88 6.69
C ARG A 211 4.07 5.61 5.88
N ALA A 212 5.15 5.17 5.26
CA ALA A 212 5.22 3.85 4.66
C ALA A 212 5.36 2.81 5.79
N MET A 213 4.39 1.90 5.88
CA MET A 213 4.40 0.77 6.80
C MET A 213 4.66 -0.51 6.01
N PHE A 214 5.84 -1.07 6.22
CA PHE A 214 6.24 -2.38 5.73
C PHE A 214 5.91 -3.39 6.80
N SER A 215 5.02 -4.33 6.52
CA SER A 215 4.62 -5.34 7.49
C SER A 215 4.78 -6.73 6.92
N THR A 216 5.22 -7.63 7.78
CA THR A 216 5.43 -9.03 7.48
C THR A 216 4.96 -9.88 8.64
N GLY A 217 4.42 -11.06 8.38
CA GLY A 217 4.13 -11.98 9.46
C GLY A 217 3.29 -13.18 9.05
N ASN A 218 3.10 -14.03 10.05
CA ASN A 218 2.22 -15.18 10.04
C ASN A 218 1.62 -15.34 11.46
N GLN A 219 1.09 -16.52 11.78
CA GLN A 219 0.50 -16.77 13.10
C GLN A 219 1.52 -16.69 14.25
N VAL A 220 2.80 -16.88 13.97
CA VAL A 220 3.89 -17.03 14.93
C VAL A 220 4.54 -15.67 15.23
N PHE A 221 4.67 -14.79 14.24
CA PHE A 221 5.22 -13.45 14.45
C PHE A 221 4.59 -12.44 13.50
N VAL A 222 4.59 -11.19 13.93
CA VAL A 222 4.34 -10.02 13.08
C VAL A 222 5.45 -9.02 13.33
N ARG A 223 6.02 -8.47 12.26
CA ARG A 223 7.03 -7.42 12.30
C ARG A 223 6.63 -6.31 11.35
N ALA A 224 6.87 -5.08 11.79
CA ALA A 224 6.64 -3.91 10.97
C ALA A 224 7.83 -2.95 11.04
N ARG A 225 8.09 -2.28 9.93
CA ARG A 225 8.99 -1.14 9.81
C ARG A 225 8.23 0.05 9.26
N TYR A 226 8.59 1.21 9.76
CA TYR A 226 7.97 2.47 9.39
C TYR A 226 9.03 3.40 8.85
N GLN A 227 8.72 4.08 7.76
CA GLN A 227 9.52 5.17 7.24
C GLN A 227 8.61 6.33 6.85
N ASP A 228 8.94 7.53 7.32
CA ASP A 228 8.22 8.74 6.92
C ASP A 228 8.73 9.20 5.53
N VAL A 229 7.80 9.55 4.64
CA VAL A 229 8.08 9.98 3.25
C VAL A 229 7.19 11.17 2.88
N LEU A 230 7.66 11.99 1.95
CA LEU A 230 6.93 13.12 1.38
C LEU A 230 6.56 12.79 -0.05
N LEU A 231 5.26 12.86 -0.35
CA LEU A 231 4.73 12.70 -1.70
C LEU A 231 4.41 14.06 -2.29
N TYR A 232 5.09 14.42 -3.36
CA TYR A 232 4.91 15.66 -4.11
C TYR A 232 3.98 15.43 -5.30
N PRO A 233 3.30 16.48 -5.81
CA PRO A 233 2.58 16.38 -7.07
C PRO A 233 3.51 16.04 -8.24
N TYR A 234 2.97 15.74 -9.41
CA TYR A 234 3.78 15.52 -10.61
C TYR A 234 4.76 16.69 -10.84
N PRO A 235 6.06 16.42 -11.07
CA PRO A 235 7.08 17.44 -11.33
C PRO A 235 7.02 17.98 -12.77
N PHE A 236 5.84 17.95 -13.37
CA PHE A 236 5.53 18.44 -14.70
C PHE A 236 4.02 18.65 -14.82
N SER A 237 3.63 19.52 -15.76
CA SER A 237 2.25 19.60 -16.24
C SER A 237 2.17 19.03 -17.64
N TYR A 238 1.01 18.51 -18.04
CA TYR A 238 0.82 17.95 -19.36
C TYR A 238 -0.60 18.17 -19.88
N ASN A 239 -0.72 18.44 -21.18
CA ASN A 239 -1.98 18.63 -21.88
C ASN A 239 -2.03 17.81 -23.17
N LEU A 240 -3.21 17.27 -23.48
CA LEU A 240 -3.47 16.59 -24.73
C LEU A 240 -4.43 17.46 -25.53
N SER A 241 -3.94 18.03 -26.62
CA SER A 241 -4.75 18.80 -27.56
C SER A 241 -5.35 17.85 -28.60
N PRO A 242 -6.68 17.86 -28.79
CA PRO A 242 -7.32 17.03 -29.81
C PRO A 242 -6.93 17.50 -31.22
N PRO A 243 -7.06 16.63 -32.23
CA PRO A 243 -6.85 17.02 -33.62
C PRO A 243 -7.90 18.03 -34.07
N SER A 244 -7.49 18.94 -34.93
CA SER A 244 -8.27 20.00 -35.58
C SER A 244 -8.03 19.96 -37.09
N ASP A 245 -8.75 20.78 -37.86
CA ASP A 245 -8.67 20.78 -39.34
C ASP A 245 -7.25 21.09 -39.87
N GLU A 246 -6.43 21.83 -39.12
CA GLU A 246 -5.07 22.25 -39.53
C GLU A 246 -3.94 21.56 -38.75
N LEU A 247 -4.21 21.10 -37.51
CA LEU A 247 -3.20 20.53 -36.61
C LEU A 247 -3.70 19.18 -36.09
N GLY A 248 -2.88 18.14 -36.19
CA GLY A 248 -3.21 16.85 -35.59
C GLY A 248 -3.09 16.85 -34.07
N ALA A 249 -3.37 15.70 -33.47
CA ALA A 249 -3.33 15.56 -32.01
C ALA A 249 -1.92 15.85 -31.49
N LYS A 250 -1.82 16.45 -30.31
CA LYS A 250 -0.53 16.86 -29.74
C LYS A 250 -0.51 16.70 -28.23
N LEU A 251 0.50 16.01 -27.71
CA LEU A 251 0.75 15.90 -26.28
C LEU A 251 1.86 16.89 -25.89
N SER A 252 1.52 17.90 -25.12
CA SER A 252 2.46 18.93 -24.63
C SER A 252 2.75 18.71 -23.15
N LEU A 253 4.02 18.66 -22.79
CA LEU A 253 4.50 18.59 -21.42
C LEU A 253 5.31 19.85 -21.09
N LEU A 254 5.19 20.32 -19.85
CA LEU A 254 6.01 21.38 -19.28
C LEU A 254 6.64 20.85 -17.98
N ILE A 255 7.93 20.58 -18.05
CA ILE A 255 8.77 20.03 -16.98
C ILE A 255 9.10 21.13 -15.98
N ASP A 256 8.98 20.82 -14.68
CA ASP A 256 9.45 21.70 -13.62
C ASP A 256 10.98 21.62 -13.51
N ARG A 257 11.64 22.73 -13.84
CA ARG A 257 13.12 22.84 -13.82
C ARG A 257 13.67 22.82 -12.39
N ASP A 258 12.88 23.05 -11.36
CA ASP A 258 13.38 23.05 -9.99
C ASP A 258 13.40 21.64 -9.40
N GLU A 259 12.61 20.72 -9.97
CA GLU A 259 12.47 19.34 -9.51
C GLU A 259 13.25 18.35 -10.40
N LEU A 260 13.15 18.48 -11.72
CA LEU A 260 13.78 17.60 -12.70
C LEU A 260 14.83 18.34 -13.53
N ASP A 261 15.84 17.60 -14.01
CA ASP A 261 16.73 18.07 -15.06
C ASP A 261 16.08 17.86 -16.44
N PRO A 262 15.66 18.91 -17.17
CA PRO A 262 14.95 18.76 -18.42
C PRO A 262 15.71 17.95 -19.48
N ALA A 263 17.04 18.09 -19.53
CA ALA A 263 17.87 17.39 -20.51
C ALA A 263 17.94 15.86 -20.28
N SER A 264 17.56 15.40 -19.08
CA SER A 264 17.49 13.97 -18.74
C SER A 264 16.13 13.34 -19.05
N VAL A 265 15.12 14.15 -19.38
CA VAL A 265 13.75 13.69 -19.49
C VAL A 265 13.51 12.98 -20.81
N VAL A 266 13.05 11.73 -20.74
CA VAL A 266 12.62 10.91 -21.87
C VAL A 266 11.18 10.48 -21.64
N VAL A 267 10.31 10.72 -22.63
CA VAL A 267 8.91 10.30 -22.58
C VAL A 267 8.70 9.22 -23.62
N LYS A 268 8.26 8.04 -23.17
CA LYS A 268 7.88 6.92 -24.02
C LYS A 268 6.42 6.60 -23.82
N GLY A 269 5.68 6.35 -24.88
CA GLY A 269 4.27 6.03 -24.78
C GLY A 269 3.70 5.32 -25.99
N SER A 270 2.41 5.05 -25.91
CA SER A 270 1.64 4.41 -26.96
C SER A 270 0.24 4.99 -27.01
N VAL A 271 -0.30 5.11 -28.23
CA VAL A 271 -1.70 5.42 -28.47
C VAL A 271 -2.41 4.20 -29.01
N THR A 272 -3.51 3.81 -28.37
CA THR A 272 -4.35 2.68 -28.79
C THR A 272 -5.74 3.17 -29.21
N SER A 273 -6.20 2.72 -30.36
CA SER A 273 -7.54 3.02 -30.88
C SER A 273 -8.56 1.97 -30.44
N ASN A 274 -9.81 2.37 -30.26
CA ASN A 274 -10.94 1.45 -30.02
C ASN A 274 -11.28 0.56 -31.23
N VAL A 275 -10.84 0.94 -32.44
CA VAL A 275 -11.03 0.18 -33.68
C VAL A 275 -9.84 -0.74 -33.99
N GLY A 276 -8.80 -0.73 -33.14
CA GLY A 276 -7.51 -1.35 -33.40
C GLY A 276 -6.51 -0.37 -34.01
N GLY A 277 -5.23 -0.56 -33.70
CA GLY A 277 -4.16 0.37 -34.03
C GLY A 277 -3.31 0.67 -32.79
N LEU A 278 -2.00 0.49 -32.90
CA LEU A 278 -1.02 0.78 -31.86
C LEU A 278 0.05 1.70 -32.44
N TYR A 279 0.12 2.92 -31.92
CA TYR A 279 1.09 3.93 -32.35
C TYR A 279 2.04 4.22 -31.20
N GLU A 280 3.30 3.80 -31.33
CA GLU A 280 4.32 4.07 -30.32
C GLU A 280 5.02 5.40 -30.59
N PHE A 281 5.40 6.10 -29.52
CA PHE A 281 6.22 7.32 -29.60
C PHE A 281 7.28 7.32 -28.50
N SER A 282 8.41 7.98 -28.78
CA SER A 282 9.48 8.17 -27.82
C SER A 282 10.20 9.48 -28.13
N GLU A 283 10.17 10.41 -27.20
CA GLU A 283 10.78 11.73 -27.37
C GLU A 283 11.67 12.08 -26.17
N THR A 284 12.74 12.82 -26.44
CA THR A 284 13.68 13.30 -25.41
C THR A 284 13.58 14.81 -25.33
N ALA A 285 13.49 15.35 -24.12
CA ALA A 285 13.43 16.78 -23.90
C ALA A 285 14.83 17.42 -24.04
N SER A 286 14.94 18.45 -24.88
CA SER A 286 16.07 19.39 -24.89
C SER A 286 15.82 20.61 -24.01
N ASP A 287 14.53 20.96 -23.88
CA ASP A 287 14.00 22.11 -23.19
C ASP A 287 12.88 21.65 -22.25
N PRO A 288 12.47 22.45 -21.26
CA PRO A 288 11.41 22.04 -20.34
C PRO A 288 10.06 21.91 -21.01
N LYS A 289 9.86 22.57 -22.16
CA LYS A 289 8.69 22.34 -22.97
C LYS A 289 8.99 21.21 -23.94
N LEU A 290 8.26 20.11 -23.82
CA LEU A 290 8.33 18.99 -24.73
C LEU A 290 6.98 18.83 -25.44
N ASP A 291 7.02 18.81 -26.76
CA ASP A 291 5.85 18.73 -27.61
C ASP A 291 5.95 17.45 -28.44
N ILE A 292 5.05 16.50 -28.22
CA ILE A 292 5.01 15.20 -28.91
C ILE A 292 3.90 15.27 -29.96
N ASP A 293 4.29 15.13 -31.23
CA ASP A 293 3.38 15.14 -32.37
C ASP A 293 2.69 13.78 -32.54
N LEU A 294 1.35 13.78 -32.49
CA LEU A 294 0.50 12.60 -32.69
C LEU A 294 -0.38 12.77 -33.96
N SER A 295 0.01 13.66 -34.87
CA SER A 295 -0.73 13.96 -36.11
C SER A 295 -0.77 12.80 -37.11
N ASN A 296 0.08 11.78 -36.94
CA ASN A 296 0.04 10.56 -37.74
C ASN A 296 -1.22 9.71 -37.47
N ILE A 297 -1.95 9.97 -36.38
CA ILE A 297 -3.15 9.23 -35.99
C ILE A 297 -4.37 9.87 -36.65
N LYS A 298 -4.82 9.29 -37.76
CA LYS A 298 -5.95 9.76 -38.57
C LYS A 298 -7.17 8.83 -38.53
N GLU A 299 -7.04 7.69 -37.88
CA GLU A 299 -8.12 6.71 -37.78
C GLU A 299 -9.29 7.31 -36.98
N VAL A 300 -10.48 7.27 -37.57
CA VAL A 300 -11.70 7.74 -36.93
C VAL A 300 -12.03 6.82 -35.77
N GLY A 301 -12.20 7.39 -34.57
CA GLY A 301 -12.42 6.62 -33.36
C GLY A 301 -11.96 7.35 -32.10
N GLN A 302 -12.08 6.64 -30.98
CA GLN A 302 -11.56 7.08 -29.69
C GLN A 302 -10.18 6.49 -29.50
N HIS A 303 -9.23 7.35 -29.14
CA HIS A 303 -7.84 7.02 -28.93
C HIS A 303 -7.46 7.23 -27.47
N GLU A 304 -6.75 6.25 -26.91
CA GLU A 304 -6.24 6.26 -25.54
C GLU A 304 -4.73 6.43 -25.55
N VAL A 305 -4.23 7.46 -24.87
CA VAL A 305 -2.81 7.82 -24.79
C VAL A 305 -2.27 7.37 -23.43
N LYS A 306 -1.30 6.45 -23.47
CA LYS A 306 -0.50 6.02 -22.30
C LYS A 306 0.92 6.50 -22.47
N ALA A 307 1.51 7.02 -21.41
CA ALA A 307 2.89 7.50 -21.44
C ALA A 307 3.59 7.24 -20.10
N THR A 308 4.89 7.04 -20.20
CA THR A 308 5.82 6.92 -19.08
C THR A 308 6.93 7.95 -19.29
N LEU A 309 7.21 8.73 -18.26
CA LEU A 309 8.31 9.67 -18.20
C LEU A 309 9.45 9.05 -17.40
N TYR A 310 10.65 9.12 -17.95
CA TYR A 310 11.91 8.82 -17.28
C TYR A 310 12.66 10.13 -17.11
N GLY A 311 13.33 10.32 -15.98
CA GLY A 311 14.12 11.52 -15.77
C GLY A 311 14.95 11.45 -14.50
N THR A 312 15.83 12.43 -14.34
CA THR A 312 16.70 12.57 -13.19
C THR A 312 16.31 13.82 -12.41
N THR A 313 16.15 13.69 -11.09
CA THR A 313 15.92 14.83 -10.21
C THR A 313 17.14 15.73 -10.14
N ARG A 314 16.97 16.97 -9.65
CA ARG A 314 18.10 17.87 -9.38
C ARG A 314 19.15 17.31 -8.41
N LEU A 315 18.76 16.34 -7.57
CA LEU A 315 19.64 15.66 -6.64
C LEU A 315 20.31 14.42 -7.24
N GLY A 316 20.16 14.17 -8.55
CA GLY A 316 20.79 13.06 -9.26
C GLY A 316 20.07 11.72 -9.13
N ARG A 317 18.84 11.69 -8.60
CA ARG A 317 18.05 10.46 -8.46
C ARG A 317 17.27 10.20 -9.74
N GLU A 318 17.44 9.03 -10.33
CA GLU A 318 16.61 8.58 -11.45
C GLU A 318 15.21 8.20 -10.96
N LEU A 319 14.19 8.51 -11.78
CA LEU A 319 12.81 8.15 -11.53
C LEU A 319 12.08 7.78 -12.82
N LYS A 320 11.04 6.95 -12.65
CA LYS A 320 10.07 6.54 -13.66
C LYS A 320 8.71 7.00 -13.17
N ILE A 321 7.96 7.76 -13.97
CA ILE A 321 6.61 8.22 -13.65
C ILE A 321 5.64 7.74 -14.72
N GLU A 322 4.57 7.10 -14.31
CA GLU A 322 3.45 6.74 -15.17
C GLU A 322 2.45 7.89 -15.22
N LEU A 323 2.15 8.37 -16.42
CA LEU A 323 1.23 9.48 -16.62
C LEU A 323 -0.21 8.99 -16.55
N PRO A 324 -1.15 9.78 -16.01
CA PRO A 324 -2.56 9.46 -16.10
C PRO A 324 -3.01 9.38 -17.56
N VAL A 325 -3.82 8.36 -17.85
CA VAL A 325 -4.34 8.08 -19.18
C VAL A 325 -5.21 9.23 -19.67
N LYS A 326 -4.97 9.71 -20.89
CA LYS A 326 -5.82 10.70 -21.56
C LYS A 326 -6.43 10.11 -22.83
N THR A 327 -7.60 10.61 -23.23
CA THR A 327 -8.28 10.19 -24.45
C THR A 327 -8.57 11.37 -25.36
N PHE A 328 -8.60 11.12 -26.66
CA PHE A 328 -9.04 12.07 -27.68
C PHE A 328 -9.83 11.35 -28.77
N ASN A 329 -10.63 12.10 -29.52
CA ASN A 329 -11.44 11.55 -30.61
C ASN A 329 -11.01 12.13 -31.95
N VAL A 330 -11.02 11.28 -32.97
CA VAL A 330 -10.91 11.69 -34.37
C VAL A 330 -12.26 11.47 -35.02
N PHE A 331 -12.84 12.53 -35.59
CA PHE A 331 -14.14 12.49 -36.25
C PHE A 331 -13.97 12.28 -37.77
N PRO A 332 -14.94 11.64 -38.45
CA PRO A 332 -14.93 11.56 -39.90
C PRO A 332 -15.08 12.98 -40.49
N PRO A 333 -14.52 13.23 -41.70
CA PRO A 333 -14.70 14.51 -42.36
C PRO A 333 -16.20 14.78 -42.58
N PRO A 334 -16.66 16.04 -42.42
CA PRO A 334 -18.07 16.37 -42.62
C PRO A 334 -18.50 15.98 -44.05
N PRO A 335 -19.72 15.43 -44.23
CA PRO A 335 -20.18 15.08 -45.57
C PRO A 335 -20.21 16.33 -46.46
N PRO A 336 -19.85 16.21 -47.75
CA PRO A 336 -19.88 17.35 -48.66
C PRO A 336 -21.29 17.94 -48.66
N PRO A 337 -21.43 19.28 -48.67
CA PRO A 337 -22.74 19.91 -48.79
C PRO A 337 -23.42 19.36 -50.04
N VAL A 338 -24.59 18.77 -49.88
CA VAL A 338 -25.36 18.24 -51.00
C VAL A 338 -25.67 19.41 -51.91
N GLU A 339 -25.06 19.43 -53.10
CA GLU A 339 -25.45 20.37 -54.15
C GLU A 339 -26.90 20.07 -54.51
N VAL A 340 -27.81 20.95 -54.10
CA VAL A 340 -29.18 20.97 -54.62
C VAL A 340 -29.08 21.23 -56.12
N VAL A 341 -29.10 20.16 -56.91
CA VAL A 341 -29.30 20.22 -58.35
C VAL A 341 -30.63 20.91 -58.59
N SER A 342 -30.56 22.20 -58.94
CA SER A 342 -31.66 23.01 -59.40
C SER A 342 -32.10 22.47 -60.77
N ALA A 343 -33.01 21.50 -60.75
CA ALA A 343 -33.72 21.08 -61.94
C ALA A 343 -34.75 22.16 -62.31
N ALA A 344 -34.37 23.02 -63.24
CA ALA A 344 -35.29 23.96 -63.87
C ALA A 344 -36.28 23.20 -64.78
N ALA A 345 -37.57 23.34 -64.51
CA ALA A 345 -38.67 23.19 -65.48
C ALA A 345 -39.82 24.13 -65.08
N PRO A 346 -40.62 24.63 -66.04
CA PRO A 346 -41.09 26.02 -66.08
C PRO A 346 -42.36 26.29 -65.27
N ALA A 347 -42.54 27.59 -65.01
CA ALA A 347 -43.66 28.20 -64.33
C ALA A 347 -45.03 27.81 -64.92
N SER A 348 -45.97 27.47 -64.03
CA SER A 348 -47.39 27.76 -64.21
C SER A 348 -47.95 28.24 -62.88
N SER A 349 -48.29 29.52 -62.87
CA SER A 349 -48.93 30.30 -61.82
C SER A 349 -50.37 29.86 -61.55
N ALA A 350 -50.70 29.66 -60.28
CA ALA A 350 -52.03 29.91 -59.73
C ALA A 350 -51.89 30.21 -58.23
N GLU A 351 -52.02 31.49 -57.88
CA GLU A 351 -52.23 31.95 -56.51
C GLU A 351 -53.59 31.46 -56.00
N ALA A 352 -53.62 30.91 -54.78
CA ALA A 352 -54.56 31.34 -53.76
C ALA A 352 -54.21 30.72 -52.40
N THR A 353 -53.81 31.62 -51.49
CA THR A 353 -54.14 31.62 -50.07
C THR A 353 -53.63 30.46 -49.22
N HIS A 354 -52.47 30.68 -48.57
CA HIS A 354 -52.30 30.24 -47.20
C HIS A 354 -51.85 31.41 -46.34
N GLN A 355 -52.67 31.67 -45.33
CA GLN A 355 -52.52 32.69 -44.30
C GLN A 355 -51.17 32.54 -43.60
N ALA A 356 -50.51 33.69 -43.40
CA ALA A 356 -49.52 33.83 -42.35
C ALA A 356 -50.21 33.68 -40.99
N PRO A 357 -49.72 32.84 -40.07
CA PRO A 357 -49.67 33.22 -38.68
C PRO A 357 -48.36 33.97 -38.47
N ALA A 358 -48.49 35.26 -38.13
CA ALA A 358 -47.50 35.87 -37.27
C ALA A 358 -47.58 35.12 -35.94
N GLU A 359 -46.60 34.27 -35.64
CA GLU A 359 -46.34 33.85 -34.27
C GLU A 359 -45.08 34.54 -33.80
N GLU A 360 -45.30 35.23 -32.70
CA GLU A 360 -44.52 36.26 -32.06
C GLU A 360 -43.20 35.74 -31.49
N GLU A 361 -42.34 36.70 -31.17
CA GLU A 361 -41.11 36.60 -30.36
C GLU A 361 -41.32 36.03 -28.94
N MET A 362 -41.92 34.84 -28.80
CA MET A 362 -42.26 34.25 -27.50
C MET A 362 -41.40 33.02 -27.15
N GLY A 363 -40.29 32.78 -27.84
CA GLY A 363 -39.39 31.64 -27.56
C GLY A 363 -38.52 31.83 -26.31
N TRP A 364 -38.11 33.07 -25.99
CA TRP A 364 -37.17 33.32 -24.89
C TRP A 364 -37.83 33.39 -23.51
N LEU A 365 -39.14 33.68 -23.43
CA LEU A 365 -39.89 33.77 -22.18
C LEU A 365 -40.14 32.40 -21.52
N ILE A 366 -40.25 31.32 -22.30
CA ILE A 366 -40.42 29.96 -21.79
C ILE A 366 -39.13 29.46 -21.12
N TRP A 367 -37.97 29.78 -21.68
CA TRP A 367 -36.66 29.42 -21.10
C TRP A 367 -36.31 30.29 -19.87
N ALA A 368 -36.72 31.56 -19.85
CA ALA A 368 -36.54 32.44 -18.70
C ALA A 368 -37.38 32.01 -17.47
N LEU A 369 -38.61 31.51 -17.68
CA LEU A 369 -39.46 31.01 -16.59
C LEU A 369 -39.05 29.61 -16.09
N ALA A 370 -38.57 28.74 -16.98
CA ALA A 370 -38.09 27.40 -16.60
C ALA A 370 -36.76 27.45 -15.83
N GLY A 371 -35.82 28.32 -16.22
CA GLY A 371 -34.54 28.50 -15.52
C GLY A 371 -34.67 29.12 -14.13
N GLY A 372 -35.59 30.08 -13.97
CA GLY A 372 -35.83 30.77 -12.69
C GLY A 372 -36.42 29.86 -11.61
N GLY A 373 -37.31 28.93 -11.99
CA GLY A 373 -37.94 27.99 -11.06
C GLY A 373 -36.95 26.99 -10.44
N VAL A 374 -36.02 26.48 -11.25
CA VAL A 374 -34.99 25.52 -10.78
C VAL A 374 -34.02 26.20 -9.83
N LEU A 375 -33.64 27.46 -10.10
CA LEU A 375 -32.70 28.20 -9.25
C LEU A 375 -33.31 28.57 -7.89
N LEU A 376 -34.61 28.89 -7.84
CA LEU A 376 -35.35 29.12 -6.58
C LEU A 376 -35.56 27.84 -5.78
N ALA A 377 -35.77 26.69 -6.42
CA ALA A 377 -35.88 25.40 -5.74
C ALA A 377 -34.56 24.97 -5.10
N VAL A 378 -33.42 25.20 -5.79
CA VAL A 378 -32.09 24.91 -5.25
C VAL A 378 -31.74 25.86 -4.10
N LEU A 379 -32.00 27.16 -4.23
CA LEU A 379 -31.78 28.12 -3.13
C LEU A 379 -32.69 27.87 -1.93
N GLY A 380 -33.94 27.48 -2.15
CA GLY A 380 -34.88 27.06 -1.10
C GLY A 380 -34.42 25.78 -0.39
N GLY A 381 -33.93 24.79 -1.13
CA GLY A 381 -33.38 23.55 -0.57
C GLY A 381 -32.12 23.78 0.27
N VAL A 382 -31.17 24.59 -0.21
CA VAL A 382 -29.97 24.96 0.54
C VAL A 382 -30.33 25.77 1.79
N GLY A 383 -31.27 26.72 1.67
CA GLY A 383 -31.78 27.49 2.81
C GLY A 383 -32.43 26.60 3.88
N PHE A 384 -33.22 25.60 3.49
CA PHE A 384 -33.86 24.66 4.40
C PHE A 384 -32.83 23.79 5.15
N VAL A 385 -31.78 23.31 4.47
CA VAL A 385 -30.70 22.52 5.09
C VAL A 385 -29.90 23.36 6.08
N VAL A 386 -29.60 24.63 5.75
CA VAL A 386 -28.90 25.54 6.66
C VAL A 386 -29.74 25.87 7.90
N ILE A 387 -31.05 26.05 7.74
CA ILE A 387 -31.97 26.30 8.87
C ILE A 387 -32.11 25.04 9.74
N GLN A 388 -32.20 23.85 9.14
CA GLN A 388 -32.21 22.59 9.90
C GLN A 388 -30.91 22.42 10.71
N LYS A 389 -29.74 22.63 10.10
CA LYS A 389 -28.45 22.54 10.78
C LYS A 389 -28.32 23.58 11.90
N ARG A 390 -28.78 24.82 11.69
CA ARG A 390 -28.80 25.85 12.75
C ARG A 390 -29.75 25.51 13.89
N ARG A 391 -30.92 24.92 13.63
CA ARG A 391 -31.85 24.46 14.67
C ARG A 391 -31.29 23.28 15.46
N ALA A 392 -30.64 22.34 14.78
CA ALA A 392 -29.96 21.21 15.43
C ALA A 392 -28.80 21.68 16.31
N LEU A 393 -28.00 22.65 15.83
CA LEU A 393 -26.89 23.22 16.61
C LEU A 393 -27.38 24.00 17.84
N LYS A 394 -28.48 24.77 17.72
CA LYS A 394 -29.11 25.43 18.87
C LYS A 394 -29.67 24.44 19.90
N ARG A 395 -30.25 23.30 19.45
CA ARG A 395 -30.71 22.23 20.35
C ARG A 395 -29.55 21.52 21.03
N ALA A 396 -28.46 21.26 20.32
CA ALA A 396 -27.24 20.68 20.89
C ALA A 396 -26.60 21.63 21.91
N LEU A 397 -26.49 22.93 21.61
CA LEU A 397 -25.98 23.94 22.56
C LEU A 397 -26.90 24.11 23.78
N ALA A 398 -28.22 24.07 23.59
CA ALA A 398 -29.18 24.12 24.69
C ALA A 398 -29.13 22.84 25.55
N ALA A 399 -28.90 21.66 24.96
CA ALA A 399 -28.71 20.42 25.68
C ALA A 399 -27.41 20.44 26.51
N VAL A 400 -26.30 20.95 25.93
CA VAL A 400 -25.03 21.12 26.65
C VAL A 400 -25.14 22.17 27.77
N GLN A 401 -25.91 23.24 27.58
CA GLN A 401 -26.19 24.21 28.65
C GLN A 401 -27.09 23.64 29.74
N ALA A 402 -28.08 22.81 29.41
CA ALA A 402 -28.93 22.13 30.39
C ALA A 402 -28.14 21.08 31.20
N GLU A 403 -27.24 20.34 30.54
CA GLU A 403 -26.35 19.37 31.18
C GLU A 403 -25.33 20.06 32.11
N ASN A 404 -24.77 21.20 31.70
CA ASN A 404 -23.91 22.02 32.56
C ASN A 404 -24.67 22.69 33.72
N GLN A 405 -25.97 23.01 33.56
CA GLN A 405 -26.80 23.53 34.66
C GLN A 405 -27.23 22.44 35.65
N GLN A 406 -27.43 21.20 35.20
CA GLN A 406 -27.66 20.04 36.08
C GLN A 406 -26.39 19.60 36.81
N ALA A 407 -25.21 19.75 36.20
CA ALA A 407 -23.92 19.50 36.86
C ALA A 407 -23.53 20.57 37.90
N GLY A 408 -24.21 21.73 37.91
CA GLY A 408 -23.93 22.85 38.81
C GLY A 408 -24.81 22.94 40.06
N GLN A 409 -25.79 22.04 40.26
CA GLN A 409 -26.56 22.00 41.50
C GLN A 409 -25.79 21.21 42.57
N PRO A 410 -25.45 21.81 43.73
CA PRO A 410 -24.84 21.07 44.82
C PRO A 410 -25.85 20.05 45.38
N ALA A 411 -25.40 18.80 45.49
CA ALA A 411 -26.14 17.72 46.12
C ALA A 411 -26.67 18.17 47.49
N ALA A 412 -27.98 18.03 47.69
CA ALA A 412 -28.63 18.25 48.98
C ALA A 412 -27.92 17.41 50.04
N LYS A 413 -27.35 18.07 51.04
CA LYS A 413 -26.79 17.42 52.22
C LYS A 413 -27.91 16.63 52.89
N LEU A 414 -27.71 15.32 52.98
CA LEU A 414 -28.49 14.42 53.81
C LEU A 414 -28.18 14.79 55.27
N ASP A 415 -29.11 15.47 55.93
CA ASP A 415 -29.04 15.77 57.35
C ASP A 415 -29.51 14.54 58.13
N LEU A 416 -28.64 14.01 58.98
CA LEU A 416 -28.74 12.69 59.62
C LEU A 416 -29.24 12.77 61.07
N ASN A 417 -29.94 13.84 61.43
CA ASN A 417 -30.53 14.02 62.76
C ASN A 417 -31.99 14.46 62.65
N LEU A 418 -32.94 13.52 62.67
CA LEU A 418 -34.24 13.70 63.35
C LEU A 418 -34.93 12.32 63.54
N PRO A 419 -35.63 12.11 64.67
CA PRO A 419 -35.95 10.78 65.18
C PRO A 419 -37.28 10.23 64.63
N GLU A 420 -37.39 8.90 64.72
CA GLU A 420 -38.55 8.09 64.37
C GLU A 420 -39.87 8.62 64.96
N GLN A 421 -40.91 8.62 64.13
CA GLN A 421 -42.28 8.22 64.49
C GLN A 421 -42.94 7.47 63.34
#